data_AF-A0A9X5XA33-F1
#
_entry.id   AF-A0A9X5XA33-F1
#
_cell.length_a   1.000
_cell.length_b   1.000
_cell.length_c   1.000
_cell.angle_alpha   90.00
_cell.angle_beta   90.00
_cell.angle_gamma   90.00
#
_symmetry.space_group_name_H-M   'P 1'
#
loop_
_entity.id
_entity.type
_entity.pdbx_description
1 polymer ?
#
loop_
_entity_poly.entity_id
_entity_poly.type
_entity_poly.pdbx_seq_one_letter_code
_entity_poly.pdbx_strand_id
1 'polypeptide(L)'
;MHLRRTVTLLSAVLLSAAGVSASATARSAPGCAGQSRITVPGAAFQTMACLPDMTTAATAGTAYTDSADWASLTAKGTKNPTGVPGIQIDGYFPDSSHLNKTHGWNHDSQFVIRLPERWNGGVVVTGAPGTRKQYSLDPLISDWVIAQGYA
;
A
#
# COMPACT_ATOMS: atom_id res chain seq x y z
N MET A 1 -53.88 61.73 8.83
CA MET A 1 -53.77 60.44 9.55
C MET A 1 -52.31 60.02 9.58
N HIS A 2 -51.82 59.75 10.78
CA HIS A 2 -50.46 59.31 11.15
C HIS A 2 -50.05 58.04 10.37
N LEU A 3 -48.77 57.72 10.11
CA LEU A 3 -47.74 57.50 11.11
C LEU A 3 -46.36 57.33 10.44
N ARG A 4 -45.34 57.99 11.00
CA ARG A 4 -43.91 57.76 10.75
C ARG A 4 -43.51 56.36 11.25
N ARG A 5 -42.64 55.65 10.52
CA ARG A 5 -41.80 54.59 11.09
C ARG A 5 -40.39 54.64 10.48
N THR A 6 -39.52 55.32 11.20
CA THR A 6 -38.08 55.02 11.28
C THR A 6 -37.89 53.61 11.87
N VAL A 7 -36.76 52.94 11.59
CA VAL A 7 -35.81 52.40 12.60
C VAL A 7 -34.81 51.37 12.02
N THR A 8 -33.53 51.74 12.19
CA THR A 8 -32.25 51.00 12.35
C THR A 8 -31.77 49.97 11.34
N LEU A 9 -30.64 50.34 10.71
CA LEU A 9 -29.57 49.44 10.28
C LEU A 9 -29.02 48.65 11.47
N LEU A 10 -28.96 47.32 11.36
CA LEU A 10 -28.09 46.48 12.19
C LEU A 10 -26.96 45.92 11.32
N SER A 11 -25.74 46.34 11.66
CA SER A 11 -24.49 45.86 11.10
C SER A 11 -24.26 44.39 11.46
N ALA A 12 -24.09 43.53 10.45
CA ALA A 12 -23.62 42.17 10.64
C ALA A 12 -22.08 42.14 10.58
N VAL A 13 -21.43 41.91 11.72
CA VAL A 13 -19.99 41.68 11.80
C VAL A 13 -19.72 40.23 11.39
N LEU A 14 -19.06 40.03 10.25
CA LEU A 14 -18.56 38.74 9.79
C LEU A 14 -17.24 38.42 10.52
N LEU A 15 -17.28 37.49 11.48
CA LEU A 15 -16.09 36.93 12.10
C LEU A 15 -15.54 35.80 11.20
N SER A 16 -14.56 36.13 10.37
CA SER A 16 -13.83 35.17 9.55
C SER A 16 -12.87 34.35 10.42
N ALA A 17 -13.29 33.17 10.87
CA ALA A 17 -12.39 32.21 11.51
C ALA A 17 -11.48 31.60 10.44
N ALA A 18 -10.26 32.13 10.30
CA ALA A 18 -9.19 31.53 9.51
C ALA A 18 -8.75 30.22 10.20
N GLY A 19 -9.36 29.10 9.81
CA GLY A 19 -8.90 27.78 10.18
C GLY A 19 -7.52 27.54 9.57
N VAL A 20 -6.48 27.54 10.39
CA VAL A 20 -5.14 27.12 9.98
C VAL A 20 -5.19 25.60 9.78
N SER A 21 -5.37 25.15 8.54
CA SER A 21 -5.13 23.77 8.16
C SER A 21 -3.64 23.48 8.31
N ALA A 22 -3.24 22.94 9.46
CA ALA A 22 -1.93 22.35 9.64
C ALA A 22 -1.81 21.18 8.65
N SER A 23 -1.16 21.44 7.51
CA SER A 23 -0.73 20.38 6.61
C SER A 23 0.32 19.57 7.36
N ALA A 24 -0.12 18.47 7.99
CA ALA A 24 0.78 17.46 8.49
C ALA A 24 1.52 16.88 7.28
N THR A 25 2.70 17.41 6.97
CA THR A 25 3.66 16.72 6.11
C THR A 25 3.98 15.41 6.81
N ALA A 26 3.34 14.33 6.36
CA ALA A 26 3.71 12.97 6.75
C ALA A 26 5.21 12.84 6.46
N ARG A 27 6.00 12.83 7.53
CA ARG A 27 7.45 12.66 7.42
C ARG A 27 7.63 11.23 6.92
N SER A 28 8.03 11.08 5.65
CA SER A 28 8.37 9.78 5.08
C SER A 28 9.31 9.09 6.07
N ALA A 29 8.96 7.87 6.48
CA ALA A 29 9.85 7.10 7.33
C ALA A 29 11.24 7.04 6.68
N PRO A 30 12.33 7.12 7.47
CA PRO A 30 13.65 6.79 6.96
C PRO A 30 13.55 5.47 6.19
N GLY A 31 13.97 5.45 4.93
CA GLY A 31 13.86 4.28 4.04
C GLY A 31 12.86 4.39 2.89
N CYS A 32 11.93 5.35 2.89
CA CYS A 32 10.91 5.49 1.83
C CYS A 32 11.04 6.77 0.99
N ALA A 33 12.20 7.41 1.06
CA ALA A 33 12.51 8.57 0.25
C ALA A 33 12.45 8.21 -1.24
N GLY A 34 11.70 8.98 -2.02
CA GLY A 34 11.59 8.77 -3.47
C GLY A 34 10.57 7.71 -3.90
N GLN A 35 9.73 7.20 -2.99
CA GLN A 35 8.63 6.28 -3.35
C GLN A 35 7.77 6.82 -4.50
N SER A 36 7.49 8.13 -4.51
CA SER A 36 6.66 8.77 -5.55
C SER A 36 7.28 8.76 -6.95
N ARG A 37 8.57 8.39 -7.08
CA ARG A 37 9.27 8.29 -8.38
C ARG A 37 9.29 6.87 -8.92
N ILE A 38 8.89 5.88 -8.13
CA ILE A 38 8.91 4.49 -8.58
C ILE A 38 7.70 4.25 -9.48
N THR A 39 7.98 3.74 -10.67
CA THR A 39 6.98 3.36 -11.65
C THR A 39 7.24 1.94 -12.08
N VAL A 40 6.18 1.17 -12.28
CA VAL A 40 6.20 -0.17 -12.89
C VAL A 40 5.82 0.02 -14.35
N PRO A 41 6.78 -0.04 -15.29
CA PRO A 41 6.49 0.19 -16.69
C PRO A 41 5.40 -0.76 -17.21
N GLY A 42 4.38 -0.21 -17.84
CA GLY A 42 3.27 -0.97 -18.41
C GLY A 42 2.15 -1.34 -17.44
N ALA A 43 2.29 -1.09 -16.13
CA ALA A 43 1.19 -1.28 -15.19
C ALA A 43 0.04 -0.32 -15.53
N ALA A 44 -1.19 -0.86 -15.59
CA ALA A 44 -2.40 -0.05 -15.74
C ALA A 44 -2.72 0.68 -14.44
N PHE A 45 -2.38 0.06 -13.32
CA PHE A 45 -2.56 0.58 -11.98
C PHE A 45 -1.42 0.11 -11.08
N GLN A 46 -0.97 1.00 -10.20
CA GLN A 46 -0.10 0.66 -9.08
C GLN A 46 -0.46 1.51 -7.86
N THR A 47 -0.29 0.93 -6.69
CA THR A 47 -0.28 1.60 -5.39
C THR A 47 0.97 1.20 -4.64
N MET A 48 1.34 2.00 -3.63
CA MET A 48 2.59 1.82 -2.92
C MET A 48 2.38 2.02 -1.42
N ALA A 49 3.09 1.22 -0.63
CA ALA A 49 3.13 1.33 0.81
C ALA A 49 4.57 1.31 1.30
N CYS A 50 4.91 2.31 2.11
CA CYS A 50 6.12 2.30 2.92
C CYS A 50 5.83 1.52 4.20
N LEU A 51 6.49 0.37 4.38
CA LEU A 51 6.23 -0.54 5.49
C LEU A 51 7.47 -0.65 6.39
N PRO A 52 7.31 -0.55 7.73
CA PRO A 52 8.40 -0.82 8.67
C PRO A 52 8.80 -2.31 8.68
N ASP A 53 7.92 -3.18 8.22
CA ASP A 53 8.15 -4.60 8.03
C ASP A 53 7.25 -5.10 6.89
N MET A 54 7.85 -5.50 5.77
CA MET A 54 7.16 -6.04 4.60
C MET A 54 6.92 -7.56 4.69
N THR A 55 7.41 -8.23 5.72
CA THR A 55 7.24 -9.68 5.89
C THR A 55 5.81 -10.04 6.29
N THR A 56 5.43 -11.29 6.06
CA THR A 56 4.10 -11.79 6.49
C THR A 56 3.86 -11.68 7.99
N ALA A 57 4.91 -11.60 8.81
CA ALA A 57 4.77 -11.40 10.25
C ALA A 57 4.08 -10.07 10.63
N ALA A 58 4.26 -9.03 9.81
CA ALA A 58 3.63 -7.73 10.01
C ALA A 58 2.48 -7.46 9.03
N THR A 59 2.49 -8.07 7.85
CA THR A 59 1.48 -7.81 6.82
C THR A 59 0.27 -8.73 6.91
N ALA A 60 0.37 -9.91 7.54
CA ALA A 60 -0.77 -10.81 7.68
C ALA A 60 -1.95 -10.13 8.39
N GLY A 61 -3.15 -10.24 7.81
CA GLY A 61 -4.35 -9.56 8.30
C GLY A 61 -4.45 -8.07 7.95
N THR A 62 -3.50 -7.52 7.17
CA THR A 62 -3.55 -6.18 6.60
C THR A 62 -3.90 -6.22 5.11
N ALA A 63 -3.94 -5.06 4.46
CA ALA A 63 -4.15 -4.97 3.01
C ALA A 63 -2.89 -5.33 2.18
N TYR A 64 -1.75 -5.66 2.79
CA TYR A 64 -0.47 -5.82 2.10
C TYR A 64 -0.07 -7.27 1.81
N THR A 65 -0.92 -8.23 2.17
CA THR A 65 -0.83 -9.64 1.74
C THR A 65 -2.22 -10.26 1.86
N ASP A 66 -2.44 -11.41 1.23
CA ASP A 66 -3.66 -12.20 1.40
C ASP A 66 -3.29 -13.57 1.99
N SER A 67 -3.63 -13.79 3.25
CA SER A 67 -3.34 -15.07 3.92
C SER A 67 -4.03 -16.27 3.27
N ALA A 68 -5.14 -16.07 2.56
CA ALA A 68 -5.77 -17.16 1.83
C ALA A 68 -4.88 -17.68 0.69
N ASP A 69 -3.99 -16.84 0.15
CA ASP A 69 -3.10 -17.23 -0.94
C ASP A 69 -2.05 -18.24 -0.51
N TRP A 70 -1.58 -18.18 0.72
CA TRP A 70 -0.52 -19.05 1.24
C TRP A 70 -0.96 -19.96 2.38
N ALA A 71 -2.24 -19.89 2.78
CA ALA A 71 -2.82 -20.80 3.75
C ALA A 71 -2.54 -22.26 3.35
N SER A 72 -2.01 -23.01 4.32
CA SER A 72 -1.62 -24.42 4.19
C SER A 72 -0.42 -24.70 3.26
N LEU A 73 0.33 -23.68 2.83
CA LEU A 73 1.56 -23.87 2.06
C LEU A 73 2.82 -23.98 2.94
N THR A 74 2.71 -23.68 4.23
CA THR A 74 3.82 -23.70 5.18
C THR A 74 3.64 -24.81 6.21
N ALA A 75 4.76 -25.37 6.70
CA ALA A 75 4.72 -26.29 7.81
C ALA A 75 4.35 -25.55 9.11
N LYS A 76 3.60 -26.17 10.01
CA LYS A 76 3.10 -25.56 11.26
C LYS A 76 4.21 -24.92 12.12
N GLY A 77 5.43 -25.44 12.05
CA GLY A 77 6.58 -24.95 12.82
C GLY A 77 7.48 -23.96 12.09
N THR A 78 7.14 -23.55 10.86
CA THR A 78 7.95 -22.61 10.10
C THR A 78 8.03 -21.28 10.84
N LYS A 79 9.25 -20.79 11.05
CA LYS A 79 9.53 -19.47 11.61
C LYS A 79 10.12 -18.60 10.51
N ASN A 80 9.39 -17.57 10.12
CA ASN A 80 9.81 -16.67 9.05
C ASN A 80 10.65 -15.51 9.59
N PRO A 81 11.48 -14.90 8.73
CA PRO A 81 12.08 -13.61 9.01
C PRO A 81 11.02 -12.54 9.34
N THR A 82 11.45 -11.51 10.08
CA THR A 82 10.63 -10.36 10.47
C THR A 82 11.45 -9.08 10.43
N GLY A 83 10.80 -7.93 10.53
CA GLY A 83 11.44 -6.63 10.69
C GLY A 83 12.20 -6.16 9.45
N VAL A 84 11.69 -6.44 8.24
CA VAL A 84 12.34 -6.01 6.99
C VAL A 84 11.64 -4.76 6.45
N PRO A 85 12.17 -3.55 6.69
CA PRO A 85 11.56 -2.33 6.19
C PRO A 85 11.75 -2.17 4.68
N GLY A 86 10.82 -1.48 4.03
CA GLY A 86 10.95 -1.14 2.63
C GLY A 86 9.66 -0.64 1.99
N ILE A 87 9.64 -0.69 0.66
CA ILE A 87 8.50 -0.27 -0.14
C ILE A 87 7.86 -1.50 -0.79
N GLN A 88 6.58 -1.70 -0.53
CA GLN A 88 5.76 -2.64 -1.28
C GLN A 88 4.98 -1.89 -2.37
N ILE A 89 4.91 -2.50 -3.55
CA ILE A 89 4.17 -1.99 -4.71
C ILE A 89 3.20 -3.08 -5.12
N ASP A 90 1.92 -2.75 -5.15
CA ASP A 90 0.88 -3.65 -5.60
C ASP A 90 0.20 -3.03 -6.82
N GLY A 91 -0.23 -3.84 -7.77
CA GLY A 91 -0.88 -3.31 -8.96
C GLY A 91 -1.32 -4.40 -9.92
N TYR A 92 -1.65 -4.01 -11.13
CA TYR A 92 -1.97 -4.93 -12.21
C TYR A 92 -1.56 -4.39 -13.58
N PHE A 93 -1.30 -5.31 -14.50
CA PHE A 93 -1.14 -5.02 -15.92
C PHE A 93 -2.50 -5.03 -16.63
N PRO A 94 -2.62 -4.45 -17.84
CA PRO A 94 -3.84 -4.62 -18.63
C PRO A 94 -4.10 -6.09 -18.94
N ASP A 95 -5.31 -6.55 -18.66
CA ASP A 95 -5.83 -7.86 -19.07
C ASP A 95 -7.34 -7.80 -19.31
N SER A 96 -7.93 -8.91 -19.73
CA SER A 96 -9.37 -9.04 -20.00
C SER A 96 -10.07 -10.09 -19.12
N SER A 97 -9.42 -10.55 -18.06
CA SER A 97 -9.91 -11.65 -17.22
C SER A 97 -9.98 -11.23 -15.74
N HIS A 98 -10.89 -11.87 -14.99
CA HIS A 98 -11.48 -11.28 -13.79
C HIS A 98 -11.69 -12.31 -12.64
N LEU A 99 -10.86 -13.35 -12.60
CA LEU A 99 -10.90 -14.42 -11.61
C LEU A 99 -10.22 -14.03 -10.29
N ASN A 100 -9.19 -13.17 -10.34
CA ASN A 100 -8.50 -12.62 -9.20
C ASN A 100 -9.26 -11.39 -8.67
N LYS A 101 -9.97 -11.61 -7.56
CA LYS A 101 -10.75 -10.59 -6.85
C LYS A 101 -9.98 -9.87 -5.75
N THR A 102 -8.69 -10.17 -5.58
CA THR A 102 -7.85 -9.47 -4.59
C THR A 102 -7.92 -7.96 -4.83
N HIS A 103 -8.00 -7.20 -3.74
CA HIS A 103 -8.19 -5.74 -3.72
C HIS A 103 -9.45 -5.19 -4.42
N GLY A 104 -10.32 -6.05 -4.96
CA GLY A 104 -11.48 -5.63 -5.74
C GLY A 104 -11.12 -5.02 -7.10
N TRP A 105 -9.88 -5.16 -7.58
CA TRP A 105 -9.44 -4.58 -8.85
C TRP A 105 -10.04 -5.26 -10.07
N ASN A 106 -10.53 -6.48 -9.93
CA ASN A 106 -11.16 -7.23 -11.00
C ASN A 106 -10.22 -7.34 -12.22
N HIS A 107 -8.99 -7.80 -11.99
CA HIS A 107 -7.94 -8.05 -12.98
C HIS A 107 -7.12 -9.24 -12.50
N ASP A 108 -6.66 -10.11 -13.42
CA ASP A 108 -5.93 -11.34 -13.11
C ASP A 108 -4.42 -11.17 -13.01
N SER A 109 -3.86 -10.28 -13.82
CA SER A 109 -2.44 -9.94 -13.94
C SER A 109 -1.98 -8.99 -12.82
N GLN A 110 -2.47 -9.25 -11.60
CA GLN A 110 -2.03 -8.53 -10.42
C GLN A 110 -0.60 -8.94 -10.05
N PHE A 111 0.14 -7.99 -9.49
CA PHE A 111 1.50 -8.18 -9.01
C PHE A 111 1.69 -7.60 -7.62
N VAL A 112 2.70 -8.11 -6.93
CA VAL A 112 3.34 -7.49 -5.78
C VAL A 112 4.85 -7.43 -6.06
N ILE A 113 5.46 -6.28 -5.76
CA ILE A 113 6.92 -6.05 -5.82
C ILE A 113 7.34 -5.53 -4.45
N ARG A 114 8.44 -6.04 -3.90
CA ARG A 114 8.96 -5.59 -2.60
C ARG A 114 10.39 -5.11 -2.76
N LEU A 115 10.64 -3.89 -2.32
CA LEU A 115 11.94 -3.24 -2.42
C LEU A 115 12.46 -3.03 -1.00
N PRO A 116 13.36 -3.89 -0.48
CA PRO A 116 13.89 -3.73 0.87
C PRO A 116 14.73 -2.45 0.94
N GLU A 117 14.68 -1.76 2.09
CA GLU A 117 15.46 -0.54 2.32
C GLU A 117 16.96 -0.78 2.09
N ARG A 118 17.46 -1.97 2.46
CA ARG A 118 18.82 -2.44 2.19
C ARG A 118 18.82 -3.43 1.03
N TRP A 119 18.68 -2.91 -0.18
CA TRP A 119 18.76 -3.72 -1.39
C TRP A 119 20.20 -4.16 -1.69
N ASN A 120 20.39 -5.45 -1.97
CA ASN A 120 21.69 -6.07 -2.26
C ASN A 120 22.06 -6.02 -3.76
N GLY A 121 21.21 -5.39 -4.59
CA GLY A 121 21.40 -5.30 -6.05
C GLY A 121 20.86 -6.51 -6.83
N GLY A 122 20.37 -7.54 -6.15
CA GLY A 122 19.79 -8.73 -6.75
C GLY A 122 18.26 -8.68 -6.82
N VAL A 123 17.70 -9.35 -7.81
CA VAL A 123 16.25 -9.48 -8.00
C VAL A 123 15.86 -10.95 -8.02
N VAL A 124 14.78 -11.29 -7.30
CA VAL A 124 14.13 -12.60 -7.35
C VAL A 124 12.73 -12.43 -7.93
N VAL A 125 12.46 -13.07 -9.06
CA VAL A 125 11.13 -13.09 -9.66
C VAL A 125 10.47 -14.43 -9.37
N THR A 126 9.28 -14.39 -8.78
CA THR A 126 8.47 -15.58 -8.52
C THR A 126 7.18 -15.55 -9.33
N GLY A 127 6.68 -16.73 -9.72
CA GLY A 127 5.34 -16.89 -10.28
C GLY A 127 4.36 -17.45 -9.24
N ALA A 128 3.08 -17.12 -9.36
CA ALA A 128 2.06 -17.74 -8.53
C ALA A 128 1.90 -19.24 -8.88
N PRO A 129 1.90 -20.17 -7.91
CA PRO A 129 1.80 -21.60 -8.18
C PRO A 129 0.34 -22.01 -8.41
N GLY A 130 0.10 -22.72 -9.51
CA GLY A 130 -1.20 -23.32 -9.83
C GLY A 130 -2.32 -22.28 -9.89
N THR A 131 -3.33 -22.44 -9.04
CA THR A 131 -4.54 -21.60 -9.02
C THR A 131 -4.50 -20.50 -7.95
N ARG A 132 -3.31 -20.18 -7.43
CA ARG A 132 -3.14 -19.15 -6.37
C ARG A 132 -2.74 -17.82 -6.98
N LYS A 133 -2.74 -16.76 -6.16
CA LYS A 133 -2.56 -15.38 -6.62
C LYS A 133 -1.21 -14.82 -6.17
N GLN A 134 -1.01 -13.51 -6.34
CA GLN A 134 0.28 -12.83 -6.25
C GLN A 134 1.01 -12.99 -4.91
N TYR A 135 0.30 -13.19 -3.79
CA TYR A 135 0.91 -13.30 -2.46
C TYR A 135 1.25 -14.73 -2.04
N SER A 136 0.97 -15.71 -2.89
CA SER A 136 1.06 -17.15 -2.55
C SER A 136 2.43 -17.64 -2.10
N LEU A 137 3.50 -16.96 -2.50
CA LEU A 137 4.87 -17.31 -2.12
C LEU A 137 5.45 -16.39 -1.05
N ASP A 138 4.64 -15.52 -0.45
CA ASP A 138 5.08 -14.57 0.56
C ASP A 138 5.83 -15.26 1.72
N PRO A 139 5.23 -16.23 2.44
CA PRO A 139 5.89 -16.83 3.58
C PRO A 139 6.94 -17.89 3.19
N LEU A 140 6.91 -18.41 1.96
CA LEU A 140 7.82 -19.46 1.53
C LEU A 140 9.10 -18.92 0.91
N ILE A 141 8.98 -17.83 0.16
CA ILE A 141 10.08 -17.26 -0.63
C ILE A 141 10.27 -15.79 -0.28
N SER A 142 9.23 -14.96 -0.38
CA SER A 142 9.37 -13.50 -0.27
C SER A 142 10.02 -13.07 1.04
N ASP A 143 9.52 -13.54 2.18
CA ASP A 143 10.04 -13.17 3.51
C ASP A 143 11.54 -13.45 3.65
N TRP A 144 12.01 -14.55 3.06
CA TRP A 144 13.41 -14.97 3.10
C TRP A 144 14.30 -14.13 2.20
N VAL A 145 13.88 -13.89 0.96
CA VAL A 145 14.72 -13.18 -0.01
C VAL A 145 14.79 -11.68 0.33
N ILE A 146 13.70 -11.07 0.80
CA ILE A 146 13.74 -9.66 1.23
C ILE A 146 14.59 -9.48 2.50
N ALA A 147 14.58 -10.45 3.43
CA ALA A 147 15.47 -10.44 4.59
C ALA A 147 16.96 -10.55 4.22
N GLN A 148 17.27 -11.18 3.08
CA GLN A 148 18.61 -11.25 2.49
C GLN A 148 18.93 -10.02 1.63
N GLY A 149 18.00 -9.08 1.49
CA GLY A 149 18.17 -7.83 0.74
C GLY A 149 17.85 -7.94 -0.74
N TYR A 150 17.27 -9.04 -1.24
CA TYR A 150 16.79 -9.09 -2.63
C TYR A 150 15.49 -8.29 -2.78
N ALA A 151 15.33 -7.69 -3.96
CA ALA A 151 14.04 -7.20 -4.42
C ALA A 151 13.23 -8.33 -5.07
#